data_AF-A0A662FEC5-F1
#
_entry.id   AF-A0A662FEC5-F1
#
_cell.length_a   1.000
_cell.length_b   1.000
_cell.length_c   1.000
_cell.angle_alpha   90.00
_cell.angle_beta   90.00
_cell.angle_gamma   90.00
#
_symmetry.space_group_name_H-M   'P 1'
#
loop_
_entity.id
_entity.type
_entity.pdbx_description
1 polymer ?
#
loop_
_entity_poly.entity_id
_entity_poly.type
_entity_poly.pdbx_seq_one_letter_code
_entity_poly.pdbx_strand_id
1 'polypeptide(L)'
;MPGERYDPLQIEKEVLDFWQKNEIYRKAKEKNKGKAKFYFLDGPPYTSGRVHIGTAWNKAFKDMLLRYKRMRGFDVWDRAGYDMHGLPVEHAVEEKLGIKHKDEIPKFGVARFIEECRNFALTNAKLMSEDFKRLGVWMDFDNAYMS
;
A
#
# COMPACT_ATOMS: atom_id res chain seq x y z
N MET A 1 11.76 10.37 39.04
CA MET A 1 11.41 9.04 38.52
C MET A 1 12.33 8.77 37.34
N PRO A 2 13.11 7.68 37.32
CA PRO A 2 13.81 7.28 36.09
C PRO A 2 12.72 7.08 35.03
N GLY A 3 12.71 7.93 33.99
CA GLY A 3 11.71 7.84 32.94
C GLY A 3 11.83 6.48 32.25
N GLU A 4 10.71 5.79 32.08
CA GLU A 4 10.67 4.56 31.30
C GLU A 4 11.35 4.78 29.94
N ARG A 5 12.20 3.83 29.55
CA ARG A 5 12.91 3.88 28.27
C ARG A 5 11.87 3.77 27.15
N TYR A 6 11.94 4.69 26.18
CA TYR A 6 11.09 4.66 24.99
C TYR A 6 11.23 3.33 24.24
N ASP A 7 10.15 2.56 24.16
CA ASP A 7 10.04 1.36 23.32
C ASP A 7 9.15 1.68 22.09
N PRO A 8 9.75 1.91 20.91
CA PRO A 8 8.99 2.24 19.70
C PRO A 8 8.05 1.11 19.27
N LEU A 9 8.44 -0.16 19.45
CA LEU A 9 7.62 -1.28 18.97
C LEU A 9 6.32 -1.40 19.76
N GLN A 10 6.39 -1.18 21.07
CA GLN A 10 5.22 -1.12 21.93
C GLN A 10 4.36 0.11 21.60
N ILE A 11 4.97 1.31 21.58
CA ILE A 11 4.24 2.56 21.42
C ILE A 11 3.58 2.67 20.04
N GLU A 12 4.28 2.30 18.97
CA GLU A 12 3.70 2.27 17.61
C GLU A 12 2.48 1.36 17.56
N LYS A 13 2.56 0.16 18.16
CA LYS A 13 1.44 -0.77 18.20
C LYS A 13 0.24 -0.16 18.93
N GLU A 14 0.46 0.41 20.11
CA GLU A 14 -0.61 1.07 20.89
C GLU A 14 -1.26 2.24 20.10
N VAL A 15 -0.46 3.04 19.41
CA VAL A 15 -0.94 4.16 18.60
C VAL A 15 -1.73 3.68 17.37
N LEU A 16 -1.26 2.65 16.66
CA LEU A 16 -1.96 2.07 15.52
C LEU A 16 -3.30 1.45 15.95
N ASP A 17 -3.30 0.69 17.05
CA ASP A 17 -4.51 0.10 17.64
C ASP A 17 -5.52 1.18 18.03
N PHE A 18 -5.03 2.27 18.64
CA PHE A 18 -5.85 3.44 18.97
C PHE A 18 -6.44 4.10 17.71
N TRP A 19 -5.63 4.32 16.66
CA TRP A 19 -6.10 4.92 15.41
C TRP A 19 -7.17 4.07 14.73
N GLN A 20 -6.98 2.75 14.70
CA GLN A 20 -7.92 1.81 14.13
C GLN A 20 -9.23 1.78 14.92
N LYS A 21 -9.17 1.55 16.24
CA LYS A 21 -10.35 1.45 17.12
C LYS A 21 -11.22 2.72 17.09
N ASN A 22 -10.59 3.88 16.94
CA ASN A 22 -11.28 5.18 16.97
C ASN A 22 -11.54 5.77 15.58
N GLU A 23 -11.23 5.03 14.50
CA GLU A 23 -11.40 5.48 13.11
C GLU A 23 -10.76 6.85 12.83
N ILE A 24 -9.56 7.08 13.38
CA ILE A 24 -8.93 8.42 13.39
C ILE A 24 -8.66 8.95 11.98
N TYR A 25 -8.22 8.08 11.08
CA TYR A 25 -8.02 8.43 9.66
C TYR A 25 -9.32 8.92 9.00
N ARG A 26 -10.45 8.20 9.20
CA ARG A 26 -11.76 8.58 8.67
C ARG A 26 -12.22 9.92 9.23
N LYS A 27 -12.11 10.11 10.55
CA LYS A 27 -12.46 11.37 11.23
C LYS A 27 -11.62 12.55 10.74
N ALA A 28 -10.33 12.33 10.47
CA ALA A 28 -9.43 13.35 9.93
C ALA A 28 -9.83 13.79 8.51
N LYS A 29 -10.32 12.87 7.67
CA LYS A 29 -10.87 13.20 6.34
C LYS A 29 -12.19 13.97 6.46
N GLU A 30 -13.14 13.44 7.24
CA GLU A 30 -14.47 14.07 7.40
C GLU A 30 -14.40 15.48 7.98
N LYS A 31 -13.44 15.78 8.88
CA LYS A 31 -13.21 17.13 9.43
C LYS A 31 -13.01 18.22 8.36
N ASN A 32 -12.48 17.85 7.19
CA ASN A 32 -12.19 18.80 6.11
C ASN A 32 -13.04 18.62 4.86
N LYS A 33 -14.00 17.70 4.89
CA LYS A 33 -14.86 17.41 3.74
C LYS A 33 -15.58 18.67 3.25
N GLY A 34 -15.53 18.92 1.94
CA GLY A 34 -16.15 20.09 1.31
C GLY A 34 -15.33 21.39 1.39
N LYS A 35 -14.15 21.37 2.02
CA LYS A 35 -13.20 22.50 1.97
C LYS A 35 -12.41 22.51 0.66
N ALA A 36 -11.41 23.38 0.55
CA ALA A 36 -10.52 23.44 -0.60
C ALA A 36 -9.87 22.07 -0.85
N LYS A 37 -10.00 21.56 -2.08
CA LYS A 37 -9.54 20.21 -2.43
C LYS A 37 -8.05 20.17 -2.68
N PHE A 38 -7.42 19.08 -2.28
CA PHE A 38 -6.05 18.73 -2.68
C PHE A 38 -6.06 17.30 -3.23
N TYR A 39 -5.83 17.18 -4.54
CA TYR A 39 -5.80 15.90 -5.22
C TYR A 39 -4.38 15.36 -5.25
N PHE A 40 -4.19 14.17 -4.69
CA PHE A 40 -2.92 13.47 -4.73
C PHE A 40 -3.09 12.17 -5.52
N LEU A 41 -2.46 12.12 -6.69
CA LEU A 41 -2.34 10.88 -7.45
C LEU A 41 -1.12 10.12 -6.97
N ASP A 42 -1.35 8.97 -6.35
CA ASP A 42 -0.29 8.13 -5.85
C ASP A 42 0.35 7.34 -7.00
N GLY A 43 1.65 7.52 -7.25
CA GLY A 43 2.41 6.65 -8.15
C GLY A 43 2.40 5.21 -7.60
N PRO A 44 1.76 4.25 -8.30
CA PRO A 44 1.49 2.93 -7.77
C PRO A 44 2.77 2.09 -7.78
N PRO A 45 3.09 1.35 -6.70
CA PRO A 45 4.17 0.37 -6.77
C PRO A 45 3.70 -0.90 -7.51
N TYR A 46 4.65 -1.59 -8.14
CA TYR A 46 4.42 -2.91 -8.71
C TYR A 46 4.09 -3.93 -7.63
N THR A 47 3.11 -4.81 -7.88
CA THR A 47 2.72 -5.89 -6.96
C THR A 47 3.60 -7.13 -7.11
N SER A 48 4.91 -6.95 -7.28
CA SER A 48 5.86 -8.04 -7.50
C SER A 48 6.43 -8.62 -6.20
N GLY A 49 6.13 -8.03 -5.04
CA GLY A 49 6.60 -8.53 -3.75
C GLY A 49 6.26 -7.64 -2.54
N ARG A 50 7.01 -7.82 -1.45
CA ARG A 50 6.88 -7.07 -0.18
C ARG A 50 7.45 -5.66 -0.28
N VAL A 51 7.04 -4.79 0.64
CA VAL A 51 7.61 -3.44 0.76
C VAL A 51 9.09 -3.51 1.17
N HIS A 52 9.96 -2.89 0.38
CA HIS A 52 11.37 -2.67 0.71
C HIS A 52 11.62 -1.21 1.12
N ILE A 53 12.81 -0.92 1.65
CA ILE A 53 13.16 0.40 2.21
C ILE A 53 12.92 1.57 1.25
N GLY A 54 13.19 1.40 -0.05
CA GLY A 54 12.96 2.44 -1.06
C GLY A 54 11.48 2.78 -1.22
N THR A 55 10.62 1.76 -1.22
CA THR A 55 9.17 1.96 -1.31
C THR A 55 8.61 2.53 0.00
N ALA A 56 9.12 2.08 1.15
CA ALA A 56 8.77 2.65 2.46
C ALA A 56 9.13 4.14 2.55
N TRP A 57 10.34 4.52 2.14
CA TRP A 57 10.84 5.89 2.12
C TRP A 57 9.98 6.80 1.23
N ASN A 58 9.62 6.32 0.03
CA ASN A 58 8.74 7.04 -0.88
C ASN A 58 7.36 7.31 -0.25
N LYS A 59 6.72 6.30 0.35
CA LYS A 59 5.41 6.47 1.00
C LYS A 59 5.45 7.34 2.23
N ALA A 60 6.52 7.30 3.03
CA ALA A 60 6.66 8.15 4.20
C ALA A 60 6.59 9.65 3.84
N PHE A 61 7.26 10.07 2.77
CA PHE A 61 7.19 11.47 2.31
C PHE A 61 5.81 11.86 1.79
N LYS A 62 5.18 10.97 1.03
CA LYS A 62 3.83 11.19 0.52
C LYS A 62 2.85 11.37 1.69
N ASP A 63 2.90 10.47 2.67
CA ASP A 63 2.06 10.54 3.88
C ASP A 63 2.29 11.84 4.67
N MET A 64 3.55 12.21 4.90
CA MET A 64 3.92 13.46 5.57
C MET A 64 3.26 14.67 4.89
N LEU A 65 3.33 14.76 3.55
CA LEU A 65 2.71 15.84 2.79
C LEU A 65 1.18 15.82 2.92
N LEU A 66 0.55 14.65 2.83
CA LEU A 66 -0.90 14.51 2.95
C LEU A 66 -1.41 14.91 4.33
N ARG A 67 -0.71 14.47 5.40
CA ARG A 67 -1.01 14.90 6.78
C ARG A 67 -0.86 16.39 6.93
N TYR A 68 0.21 16.99 6.42
CA TYR A 68 0.39 18.44 6.41
C TYR A 68 -0.78 19.16 5.72
N LYS A 69 -1.20 18.71 4.54
CA LYS A 69 -2.34 19.30 3.81
C LYS A 69 -3.66 19.17 4.59
N ARG A 70 -3.92 18.03 5.24
CA ARG A 70 -5.08 17.88 6.15
C ARG A 70 -5.02 18.85 7.32
N MET A 71 -3.86 19.01 7.96
CA MET A 71 -3.68 19.95 9.07
C MET A 71 -3.87 21.41 8.63
N ARG A 72 -3.56 21.73 7.37
CA ARG A 72 -3.84 23.03 6.75
C ARG A 72 -5.29 23.23 6.31
N GLY A 73 -6.17 22.26 6.57
CA GLY A 73 -7.61 22.37 6.32
C GLY A 73 -8.06 21.94 4.92
N PHE A 74 -7.22 21.30 4.13
CA PHE A 74 -7.61 20.80 2.81
C PHE A 74 -8.42 19.50 2.90
N ASP A 75 -9.39 19.38 2.00
CA ASP A 75 -10.07 18.12 1.66
C ASP A 75 -9.14 17.29 0.76
N VAL A 76 -8.42 16.35 1.37
CA VAL A 76 -7.35 15.59 0.70
C VAL A 76 -7.93 14.30 0.10
N TRP A 77 -7.78 14.16 -1.22
CA TRP A 77 -8.05 12.92 -1.94
C TRP A 77 -6.75 12.11 -2.10
N ASP A 78 -6.67 10.96 -1.44
CA ASP A 78 -5.46 10.17 -1.19
C ASP A 78 -5.64 8.67 -1.50
N ARG A 79 -6.21 8.39 -2.66
CA ARG A 79 -6.44 7.01 -3.12
C ARG A 79 -5.10 6.32 -3.39
N ALA A 80 -4.87 5.18 -2.74
CA ALA A 80 -3.70 4.35 -3.03
C ALA A 80 -3.84 3.70 -4.42
N GLY A 81 -2.70 3.29 -4.99
CA GLY A 81 -2.67 2.59 -6.28
C GLY A 81 -1.75 1.39 -6.26
N TYR A 82 -2.01 0.43 -7.14
CA TYR A 82 -1.18 -0.75 -7.39
C TYR A 82 -1.09 -1.02 -8.88
N ASP A 83 0.13 -1.31 -9.35
CA ASP A 83 0.37 -1.74 -10.72
C ASP A 83 0.44 -3.27 -10.76
N MET A 84 -0.60 -3.90 -11.32
CA MET A 84 -0.78 -5.35 -11.29
C MET A 84 -0.33 -6.04 -12.58
N HIS A 85 0.09 -5.27 -13.59
CA HIS A 85 0.44 -5.80 -14.89
C HIS A 85 1.95 -5.74 -15.17
N GLY A 86 2.32 -6.39 -16.28
CA GLY A 86 3.64 -6.30 -16.86
C GLY A 86 4.62 -7.37 -16.40
N LEU A 87 5.80 -7.31 -17.01
CA LEU A 87 6.89 -8.27 -16.84
C LEU A 87 7.29 -8.53 -15.38
N PRO A 88 7.28 -7.56 -14.45
CA PRO A 88 7.65 -7.85 -13.06
C PRO A 88 6.75 -8.89 -12.38
N VAL A 89 5.44 -8.87 -12.66
CA VAL A 89 4.48 -9.83 -12.12
C VAL A 89 4.63 -11.18 -12.83
N GLU A 90 4.75 -11.16 -14.15
CA GLU A 90 4.94 -12.38 -14.95
C GLU A 90 6.21 -13.13 -14.54
N HIS A 91 7.35 -12.44 -14.43
CA HIS A 91 8.61 -13.06 -14.02
C HIS A 91 8.55 -13.65 -12.61
N ALA A 92 7.91 -12.97 -11.66
CA ALA A 92 7.76 -13.49 -10.30
C ALA A 92 6.89 -14.76 -10.25
N VAL A 93 5.90 -14.86 -11.15
CA VAL A 93 5.04 -16.04 -11.29
C VAL A 93 5.78 -17.16 -12.02
N GLU A 94 6.56 -16.85 -13.07
CA GLU A 94 7.45 -17.81 -13.73
C GLU A 94 8.43 -18.43 -12.72
N GLU A 95 9.07 -17.63 -11.88
CA GLU A 95 9.95 -18.09 -10.80
C GLU A 95 9.20 -18.99 -9.79
N LYS A 96 8.00 -18.57 -9.36
CA LYS A 96 7.14 -19.35 -8.44
C LYS A 96 6.74 -20.70 -9.04
N LEU A 97 6.47 -20.76 -10.34
CA LEU A 97 6.02 -21.97 -11.04
C LEU A 97 7.19 -22.80 -11.59
N GLY A 98 8.43 -22.32 -11.47
CA GLY A 98 9.62 -22.99 -12.00
C GLY A 98 9.70 -22.99 -13.53
N ILE A 99 9.00 -22.08 -14.20
CA ILE A 99 9.04 -21.90 -15.66
C ILE A 99 10.35 -21.20 -16.03
N LYS A 100 11.16 -21.82 -16.89
CA LYS A 100 12.46 -21.28 -17.31
C LYS A 100 12.44 -20.72 -18.72
N HIS A 101 11.52 -21.22 -19.54
CA HIS A 101 11.38 -20.84 -20.94
C HIS A 101 9.92 -20.52 -21.28
N LYS A 102 9.72 -19.48 -22.10
CA LYS A 102 8.37 -18.97 -22.42
C LYS A 102 7.49 -19.97 -23.18
N ASP A 103 8.09 -20.95 -23.86
CA ASP A 103 7.36 -22.04 -24.52
C ASP A 103 6.74 -23.04 -23.55
N GLU A 104 7.08 -22.98 -22.26
CA GLU A 104 6.45 -23.76 -21.20
C GLU A 104 5.11 -23.15 -20.77
N ILE A 105 4.88 -21.86 -20.98
CA ILE A 105 3.61 -21.18 -20.62
C ILE A 105 2.43 -21.76 -21.39
N PRO A 106 2.48 -21.97 -22.73
CA PRO A 106 1.41 -22.66 -23.45
C PRO A 106 1.16 -24.09 -22.96
N LYS A 107 2.20 -24.81 -22.54
CA LYS A 107 2.09 -26.18 -21.99
C LYS A 107 1.42 -26.18 -20.61
N PHE A 108 1.74 -25.19 -19.78
CA PHE A 108 1.04 -24.91 -18.52
C PHE A 108 -0.40 -24.42 -18.77
N GLY A 109 -0.65 -23.76 -19.90
CA GLY A 109 -1.94 -23.21 -20.29
C GLY A 109 -2.01 -21.72 -19.96
N VAL A 110 -2.14 -20.91 -21.01
CA VAL A 110 -2.11 -19.44 -20.92
C VAL A 110 -3.16 -18.89 -19.95
N ALA A 111 -4.40 -19.43 -19.99
CA ALA A 111 -5.46 -18.99 -19.08
C ALA A 111 -5.12 -19.27 -17.61
N ARG A 112 -4.49 -20.42 -17.31
CA ARG A 112 -4.04 -20.74 -15.94
C ARG A 112 -2.90 -19.82 -15.50
N PHE A 113 -1.98 -19.49 -16.41
CA PHE A 113 -0.88 -18.57 -16.12
C PHE A 113 -1.38 -17.15 -15.81
N ILE A 114 -2.32 -16.64 -16.59
CA ILE A 114 -2.94 -15.33 -16.34
C ILE A 114 -3.65 -15.30 -14.98
N GLU A 115 -4.35 -16.38 -14.62
CA GLU A 115 -5.03 -16.49 -13.34
C GLU A 115 -4.03 -16.53 -12.16
N GLU A 116 -2.91 -17.24 -12.29
CA GLU A 116 -1.83 -17.21 -11.30
C GLU A 116 -1.22 -15.80 -11.17
N CYS A 117 -0.99 -15.09 -12.28
CA CYS A 117 -0.51 -13.71 -12.25
C CYS A 117 -1.47 -12.78 -11.52
N ARG A 118 -2.77 -12.88 -11.81
CA ARG A 118 -3.82 -12.11 -11.14
C ARG A 118 -3.85 -12.39 -9.64
N ASN A 119 -3.84 -13.66 -9.24
CA ASN A 119 -3.87 -14.05 -7.84
C ASN A 119 -2.61 -13.63 -7.09
N PHE A 120 -1.45 -13.69 -7.74
CA PHE A 120 -0.20 -13.20 -7.20
C PHE A 120 -0.23 -11.68 -6.97
N ALA A 121 -0.66 -10.91 -7.97
CA ALA A 121 -0.77 -9.46 -7.89
C ALA A 121 -1.73 -9.01 -6.76
N LEU A 122 -2.93 -9.59 -6.70
CA LEU A 122 -3.91 -9.28 -5.65
C LEU A 122 -3.39 -9.62 -4.25
N THR A 123 -2.72 -10.76 -4.11
CA THR A 123 -2.13 -11.19 -2.85
C THR A 123 -1.05 -10.20 -2.39
N ASN A 124 -0.14 -9.83 -3.28
CA ASN A 124 0.92 -8.87 -2.96
C ASN A 124 0.37 -7.47 -2.70
N ALA A 125 -0.62 -7.00 -3.44
CA ALA A 125 -1.27 -5.71 -3.16
C ALA A 125 -1.82 -5.64 -1.73
N LYS A 126 -2.43 -6.73 -1.26
CA LYS A 126 -2.92 -6.85 0.12
C LYS A 126 -1.79 -6.83 1.14
N LEU A 127 -0.74 -7.63 0.93
CA LEU A 127 0.43 -7.67 1.81
C LEU A 127 1.12 -6.30 1.88
N MET A 128 1.26 -5.61 0.74
CA MET A 128 1.83 -4.26 0.71
C MET A 128 0.94 -3.25 1.42
N SER A 129 -0.39 -3.37 1.30
CA SER A 129 -1.33 -2.54 2.06
C SER A 129 -1.12 -2.71 3.57
N GLU A 130 -0.94 -3.96 4.04
CA GLU A 130 -0.66 -4.26 5.43
C GLU A 130 0.69 -3.68 5.89
N ASP A 131 1.74 -3.83 5.07
CA ASP A 131 3.07 -3.26 5.34
C ASP A 131 2.99 -1.72 5.45
N PHE A 132 2.28 -1.03 4.54
CA PHE A 132 2.11 0.43 4.61
C PHE A 132 1.25 0.88 5.79
N LYS A 133 0.19 0.14 6.13
CA LYS A 133 -0.62 0.39 7.33
C LYS A 133 0.25 0.24 8.59
N ARG A 134 1.14 -0.75 8.64
CA ARG A 134 2.11 -0.93 9.75
C ARG A 134 3.15 0.19 9.83
N LEU A 135 3.54 0.78 8.70
CA LEU A 135 4.38 1.98 8.63
C LEU A 135 3.62 3.28 9.01
N GLY A 136 2.31 3.20 9.30
CA GLY A 136 1.50 4.34 9.70
C GLY A 136 1.03 5.23 8.55
N VAL A 137 1.10 4.77 7.31
CA VAL A 137 0.67 5.55 6.13
C VAL A 137 -0.85 5.73 6.14
N TRP A 138 -1.32 6.98 5.98
CA TRP A 138 -2.73 7.33 5.84
C TRP A 138 -3.09 7.57 4.37
N MET A 139 -3.54 6.49 3.73
CA MET A 139 -4.11 6.48 2.38
C MET A 139 -5.36 5.59 2.35
N ASP A 140 -6.20 5.78 1.34
CA ASP A 140 -7.35 4.90 1.08
C ASP A 140 -6.87 3.65 0.32
N PHE A 141 -6.46 2.65 1.10
CA PHE A 141 -6.06 1.33 0.60
C PHE A 141 -7.26 0.44 0.26
N ASP A 142 -8.41 0.65 0.93
CA ASP A 142 -9.58 -0.20 0.77
C ASP A 142 -10.28 0.08 -0.58
N ASN A 143 -10.21 1.33 -1.05
CA ASN A 143 -10.62 1.71 -2.40
C ASN A 143 -9.43 1.91 -3.35
N ALA A 144 -8.30 1.24 -3.16
CA ALA A 144 -7.14 1.43 -4.05
C ALA A 144 -7.52 1.21 -5.52
N TYR A 145 -6.94 1.99 -6.43
CA TYR A 145 -7.05 1.66 -7.85
C TYR A 145 -6.04 0.58 -8.19
N MET A 146 -6.43 -0.30 -9.11
CA MET A 146 -5.64 -1.45 -9.52
C MET A 146 -5.56 -1.40 -11.03
N SER A 147 -4.36 -1.13 -11.56
CA SER A 147 -4.12 -0.99 -13.00
C SER A 147 -3.57 -2.25 -13.63
#